data_AF-A0A9X8C2N4-F1
#
_entry.id   AF-A0A9X8C2N4-F1
#
_cell.length_a   1.000
_cell.length_b   1.000
_cell.length_c   1.000
_cell.angle_alpha   90.00
_cell.angle_beta   90.00
_cell.angle_gamma   90.00
#
_symmetry.space_group_name_H-M   'P 1'
#
loop_
_entity.id
_entity.type
_entity.pdbx_description
1 polymer ?
#
loop_
_entity_poly.entity_id
_entity_poly.type
_entity_poly.pdbx_seq_one_letter_code
_entity_poly.pdbx_strand_id
1 'polypeptide(L)'
;MRSIIREIEFKKKEMKYIERELKQLVNLLDYQLETMPGIELVTASALIAEIEDVRRFPNANKLARFAGIAPVYFGSGGKGKTHKSKQGNRRYTLYFII
;
A
#
# COMPACT_ATOMS: atom_id res chain seq x y z
N MET A 1 -19.17 -29.22 17.22
CA MET A 1 -19.13 -27.80 17.67
C MET A 1 -17.87 -27.45 18.48
N ARG A 2 -17.51 -28.17 19.56
CA ARG A 2 -16.28 -27.91 20.36
C ARG A 2 -14.94 -27.96 19.59
N SER A 3 -14.84 -28.74 18.50
CA SER A 3 -13.61 -28.80 17.69
C SER A 3 -13.36 -27.54 16.86
N ILE A 4 -14.40 -27.01 16.22
CA ILE A 4 -14.33 -25.81 15.37
C ILE A 4 -13.96 -24.58 16.20
N ILE A 5 -14.53 -24.47 17.41
CA ILE A 5 -14.20 -23.36 18.33
C ILE A 5 -12.71 -23.39 18.70
N ARG A 6 -12.15 -24.58 18.99
CA ARG A 6 -10.71 -24.72 19.28
C ARG A 6 -9.84 -24.33 18.08
N GLU A 7 -10.26 -24.69 16.87
CA GLU A 7 -9.53 -24.34 15.65
C GLU A 7 -9.54 -22.84 15.37
N ILE A 8 -10.68 -22.17 15.56
CA ILE A 8 -10.79 -20.70 15.44
C ILE A 8 -9.86 -20.00 16.44
N GLU A 9 -9.86 -20.43 17.70
CA GLU A 9 -9.01 -19.83 18.74
C GLU A 9 -7.52 -20.07 18.47
N PHE A 10 -7.16 -21.24 17.94
CA PHE A 10 -5.80 -21.51 17.49
C PHE A 10 -5.37 -20.56 16.36
N LYS A 11 -6.18 -20.45 15.30
CA LYS A 11 -5.88 -19.55 14.17
C LYS A 11 -5.79 -18.08 14.59
N LYS A 12 -6.61 -17.63 15.54
CA LYS A 12 -6.51 -16.27 16.10
C LYS A 12 -5.18 -16.04 16.83
N LYS A 13 -4.67 -17.03 17.57
CA LYS A 13 -3.37 -16.92 18.24
C LYS A 13 -2.24 -16.81 17.23
N GLU A 14 -2.28 -17.63 16.19
CA GLU A 14 -1.31 -17.59 15.09
C GLU A 14 -1.34 -16.23 14.38
N MET A 15 -2.54 -15.70 14.07
CA MET A 15 -2.66 -14.36 13.50
C MET A 15 -2.01 -13.29 14.38
N LYS A 16 -2.29 -13.29 15.68
CA LYS A 16 -1.67 -12.35 16.62
C LYS A 16 -0.16 -12.50 16.74
N TYR A 17 0.37 -13.70 16.51
CA TYR A 17 1.80 -13.92 16.49
C TYR A 17 2.42 -13.30 15.23
N ILE A 18 1.84 -13.59 14.06
CA ILE A 18 2.29 -13.04 12.78
C ILE A 18 2.21 -11.51 12.77
N GLU A 19 1.12 -10.92 13.28
CA GLU A 19 0.98 -9.45 13.37
C GLU A 19 2.09 -8.80 14.21
N ARG A 20 2.55 -9.46 15.27
CA ARG A 20 3.65 -8.95 16.12
C ARG A 20 4.98 -8.97 15.38
N GLU A 21 5.29 -10.08 14.72
CA GLU A 21 6.52 -10.21 13.90
C GLU A 21 6.51 -9.19 12.75
N LEU A 22 5.36 -9.05 12.08
CA LEU A 22 5.19 -8.10 10.98
C LEU A 22 5.43 -6.66 11.45
N LYS A 23 4.92 -6.29 12.62
CA LYS A 23 5.16 -4.96 13.21
C LYS A 23 6.63 -4.69 13.46
N GLN A 24 7.37 -5.69 13.96
CA GLN A 24 8.81 -5.54 14.18
C GLN A 24 9.55 -5.31 12.86
N LEU A 25 9.23 -6.09 11.83
CA LEU A 25 9.85 -5.94 10.50
C LEU A 25 9.56 -4.58 9.87
N VAL A 26 8.31 -4.12 9.93
CA VAL A 26 7.93 -2.80 9.39
C VAL A 26 8.64 -1.67 10.13
N ASN A 27 8.76 -1.76 11.45
CA ASN A 27 9.46 -0.76 12.26
C ASN A 27 10.97 -0.66 11.92
N LEU A 28 11.60 -1.76 11.48
CA LEU A 28 13.01 -1.75 11.06
C LEU A 28 13.26 -1.00 9.75
N LEU A 29 12.22 -0.82 8.92
CA LEU A 29 12.33 -0.18 7.62
C LEU A 29 12.18 1.35 7.68
N ASP A 30 11.91 1.91 8.87
CA ASP A 30 11.81 3.35 9.14
C ASP A 30 10.82 4.11 8.24
N TYR A 31 9.77 3.43 7.77
CA TYR A 31 8.70 4.04 6.98
C TYR A 31 7.62 4.64 7.90
N GLN A 32 7.31 5.92 7.72
CA GLN A 32 6.27 6.63 8.48
C GLN A 32 4.84 6.40 7.94
N LEU A 33 4.56 5.23 7.37
CA LEU A 33 3.25 4.95 6.74
C LEU A 33 2.10 4.95 7.75
N GLU A 34 2.32 4.44 8.96
CA GLU A 34 1.30 4.41 10.03
C GLU A 34 0.91 5.81 10.55
N THR A 35 1.66 6.86 10.20
CA THR A 35 1.29 8.25 10.55
C THR A 35 0.18 8.81 9.67
N MET A 36 -0.08 8.18 8.51
CA MET A 36 -1.12 8.60 7.59
C MET A 36 -2.48 8.09 8.07
N PRO A 37 -3.51 8.94 8.12
CA PRO A 37 -4.85 8.52 8.49
C PRO A 37 -5.35 7.43 7.52
N GLY A 38 -5.91 6.34 8.05
CA GLY A 38 -6.42 5.22 7.24
C GLY A 38 -5.38 4.16 6.88
N ILE A 39 -4.10 4.34 7.23
CA ILE A 39 -3.06 3.32 7.02
C ILE A 39 -2.75 2.59 8.32
N GLU A 40 -3.16 1.32 8.39
CA GLU A 40 -2.81 0.40 9.49
C GLU A 40 -1.69 -0.56 9.09
N LEU A 41 -1.16 -1.31 10.06
CA LEU A 41 -0.03 -2.22 9.90
C LEU A 41 -0.13 -3.13 8.67
N VAL A 42 -1.30 -3.76 8.43
CA VAL A 42 -1.50 -4.67 7.30
C VAL A 42 -1.40 -3.91 5.97
N THR A 43 -1.99 -2.73 5.90
CA THR A 43 -1.96 -1.86 4.71
C THR A 43 -0.54 -1.32 4.47
N ALA A 44 0.13 -0.86 5.53
CA ALA A 44 1.52 -0.41 5.48
C ALA A 44 2.45 -1.54 5.01
N SER A 45 2.28 -2.75 5.55
CA SER A 45 3.07 -3.93 5.18
C SER A 45 2.84 -4.32 3.72
N ALA A 46 1.59 -4.27 3.25
CA ALA A 46 1.27 -4.56 1.85
C ALA A 46 1.87 -3.51 0.90
N LEU A 47 1.83 -2.23 1.27
CA LEU A 47 2.47 -1.15 0.51
C LEU A 47 3.99 -1.35 0.43
N ILE A 48 4.63 -1.67 1.55
CA ILE A 48 6.07 -1.94 1.63
C ILE A 48 6.42 -3.16 0.78
N ALA A 49 5.69 -4.26 0.89
CA ALA A 49 5.98 -5.48 0.13
C ALA A 49 5.85 -5.26 -1.39
N GLU A 50 4.93 -4.38 -1.82
CA GLU A 50 4.67 -4.14 -3.23
C GLU A 50 5.56 -3.03 -3.82
N ILE A 51 5.99 -2.03 -3.03
CA ILE A 51 6.96 -0.99 -3.45
C ILE A 51 8.41 -1.49 -3.29
N GLU A 52 8.65 -2.38 -2.33
CA GLU A 52 9.91 -2.95 -1.90
C GLU A 52 10.91 -1.91 -1.36
N ASP A 53 11.43 -1.04 -2.23
CA ASP A 53 12.31 0.06 -1.86
C ASP A 53 11.93 1.35 -2.59
N VAL A 54 11.44 2.33 -1.83
CA VAL A 54 11.03 3.64 -2.36
C VAL A 54 12.21 4.41 -2.97
N ARG A 55 13.45 4.14 -2.54
CA ARG A 55 14.66 4.82 -3.00
C ARG A 55 15.02 4.46 -4.44
N ARG A 56 14.42 3.41 -5.00
CA ARG A 56 14.53 3.06 -6.42
C ARG A 56 13.90 4.12 -7.34
N PHE A 57 13.00 4.95 -6.79
CA PHE A 57 12.38 6.04 -7.52
C PHE A 57 13.18 7.35 -7.32
N PRO A 58 13.70 7.96 -8.39
CA PRO A 58 14.45 9.22 -8.30
C PRO A 58 13.66 10.41 -7.73
N ASN A 59 12.32 10.35 -7.76
CA ASN A 59 11.45 11.36 -7.15
C ASN A 59 10.03 10.82 -6.94
N ALA A 60 9.27 11.52 -6.10
CA ALA A 60 7.87 11.20 -5.79
C ALA A 60 6.97 11.17 -7.03
N ASN A 61 7.24 12.00 -8.05
CA ASN A 61 6.46 12.00 -9.30
C ASN A 61 6.60 10.68 -10.07
N LYS A 62 7.79 10.06 -10.08
CA LYS A 62 7.99 8.75 -10.72
C LYS A 62 7.29 7.64 -9.95
N LEU A 63 7.33 7.68 -8.63
CA LEU A 63 6.55 6.76 -7.78
C LEU A 63 5.05 6.92 -8.05
N ALA A 64 4.54 8.15 -8.09
CA ALA A 64 3.14 8.44 -8.39
C ALA A 64 2.70 7.95 -9.78
N ARG A 65 3.58 8.05 -10.78
CA ARG A 65 3.32 7.51 -12.13
C ARG A 65 3.32 5.98 -12.12
N PHE A 66 4.25 5.36 -11.40
CA PHE A 66 4.33 3.91 -11.25
C PHE A 66 3.10 3.33 -10.54
N ALA A 67 2.65 4.00 -9.47
CA ALA A 67 1.42 3.66 -8.73
C ALA A 67 0.12 3.98 -9.51
N GLY A 68 0.22 4.63 -10.67
CA GLY A 68 -0.93 4.99 -11.51
C GLY A 68 -1.82 6.10 -10.92
N ILE A 69 -1.33 6.85 -9.93
CA ILE A 69 -2.05 7.95 -9.29
C ILE A 69 -1.72 9.30 -9.93
N ALA A 70 -0.61 9.41 -10.66
CA ALA A 70 -0.21 10.66 -11.29
C ALA A 70 -1.25 11.13 -12.33
N PRO A 71 -1.63 12.42 -12.33
CA PRO A 71 -2.51 12.99 -13.33
C PRO A 71 -1.87 12.95 -14.73
N VAL A 72 -2.67 12.66 -15.75
CA VAL A 72 -2.26 12.67 -17.15
C VAL A 72 -2.92 13.86 -17.85
N TYR A 73 -2.10 14.70 -18.47
CA TYR A 73 -2.59 15.80 -19.30
C TYR A 73 -2.97 15.27 -20.68
N PHE A 74 -4.21 15.51 -21.10
CA PHE A 74 -4.70 15.16 -22.43
C PHE A 74 -5.19 16.43 -23.14
N GLY A 75 -4.42 16.88 -24.13
CA GLY A 75 -4.76 18.07 -24.92
C GLY A 75 -3.80 18.32 -26.07
N SER A 76 -4.27 19.01 -27.10
CA SER A 76 -3.50 19.50 -28.24
C SER A 76 -3.73 21.00 -28.42
N GLY A 77 -2.71 21.74 -28.86
CA GLY A 77 -2.85 23.17 -29.21
C GLY A 77 -3.23 24.11 -28.05
N GLY A 78 -2.78 23.84 -26.83
CA GLY A 78 -2.96 24.75 -25.68
C GLY A 78 -4.30 24.65 -24.94
N LYS A 79 -5.22 23.77 -25.37
CA LYS A 79 -6.43 23.40 -24.61
C LYS A 79 -6.36 21.92 -24.23
N GLY A 80 -6.49 21.60 -22.95
CA GLY A 80 -6.44 20.22 -22.46
C GLY A 80 -7.06 20.06 -21.09
N LYS A 81 -7.43 18.82 -20.77
CA LYS A 81 -7.99 18.44 -19.48
C LYS A 81 -7.06 17.46 -18.80
N THR A 82 -6.93 17.62 -17.49
CA THR A 82 -6.21 16.67 -16.65
C THR A 82 -7.15 15.53 -16.30
N HIS A 83 -6.75 14.29 -16.60
CA HIS A 83 -7.50 13.10 -16.28
C HIS A 83 -6.70 12.19 -15.33
N LYS A 84 -7.40 11.36 -14.56
CA LYS A 84 -6.78 10.28 -13.81
C LYS A 84 -6.13 9.31 -14.79
N SER A 85 -4.87 8.91 -14.51
CA SER A 85 -4.21 7.88 -15.30
C SER A 85 -5.01 6.57 -15.28
N LYS A 86 -5.21 5.98 -16.46
CA LYS A 86 -5.65 4.57 -16.58
C LYS A 86 -4.46 3.60 -16.67
N GLN A 87 -3.24 4.13 -16.65
CA GLN A 87 -1.98 3.41 -16.72
C GLN A 87 -1.30 3.36 -15.35
N GLY A 88 -0.59 2.27 -15.07
CA GLY A 88 0.00 1.95 -13.77
C GLY A 88 -0.54 0.64 -13.23
N ASN A 89 0.12 0.07 -12.21
CA ASN A 89 -0.38 -1.17 -11.60
C ASN A 89 -1.60 -0.84 -10.72
N ARG A 90 -2.75 -1.39 -11.14
CA ARG A 90 -4.09 -1.13 -10.57
C ARG A 90 -4.20 -1.47 -9.09
N ARG A 91 -3.31 -2.35 -8.58
CA ARG A 91 -3.22 -2.72 -7.18
C ARG A 91 -2.72 -1.56 -6.32
N TYR A 92 -1.76 -0.76 -6.79
CA TYR A 92 -1.27 0.42 -6.07
C TYR A 92 -2.33 1.51 -5.97
N THR A 93 -3.12 1.70 -7.04
CA THR A 93 -4.13 2.76 -7.07
C THR A 93 -5.18 2.57 -5.96
N LEU A 94 -5.45 1.33 -5.53
CA LEU A 94 -6.44 1.06 -4.49
C LEU A 94 -5.99 1.57 -3.11
N TYR A 95 -4.70 1.44 -2.77
CA TYR A 95 -4.17 1.86 -1.47
C TYR A 95 -4.12 3.38 -1.28
N PHE A 96 -4.13 4.15 -2.37
CA PHE A 96 -4.05 5.62 -2.35
C PHE A 96 -5.41 6.32 -2.55
N ILE A 97 -6.51 5.57 -2.67
CA ILE A 97 -7.88 6.12 -2.82
C ILE A 97 -8.67 6.05 -1.49
N ILE A 98 -8.20 5.24 -0.53
CA ILE A 98 -8.74 5.13 0.83
C ILE A 98 -8.20 6.30 1.65
#